data_AF-A0A2G8LRE5-F1
#
_entry.id   AF-A0A2G8LRE5-F1
#
_cell.length_a   1.000
_cell.length_b   1.000
_cell.length_c   1.000
_cell.angle_alpha   90.00
_cell.angle_beta   90.00
_cell.angle_gamma   90.00
#
_symmetry.space_group_name_H-M   'P 1'
#
loop_
_entity.id
_entity.type
_entity.pdbx_description
1 polymer ?
#
loop_
_entity_poly.entity_id
_entity_poly.type
_entity_poly.pdbx_seq_one_letter_code
_entity_poly.pdbx_strand_id
1 'polypeptide(L)'
;MCYLIFSTTEELSMLLQNKKTTLDEASRAAKVLARFLKHQREEATFAGFYQGVRDSCMRVVGAEPCLPRARAPPRRLDDGGPAHRYANPEDYYRHLYCKAIDIVIGEMERRFSQESFQIPRDIEQTLLSAANWDGTGPEVTPSQQVADLYKHDIDCQRLQRQLNMLPELIRVAKQTHGVHQP
;
A
#
# COMPACT_ATOMS: atom_id res chain seq x y z
N MET A 1 0.13 4.54 19.64
CA MET A 1 -0.74 4.73 18.46
C MET A 1 0.02 5.41 17.32
N CYS A 2 0.39 6.69 17.44
CA CYS A 2 1.09 7.40 16.36
C CYS A 2 2.38 6.70 15.94
N TYR A 3 3.15 6.17 16.89
CA TYR A 3 4.38 5.44 16.60
C TYR A 3 4.16 4.24 15.65
N LEU A 4 3.18 3.37 15.93
CA LEU A 4 2.88 2.19 15.11
C LEU A 4 2.53 2.55 13.66
N ILE A 5 1.65 3.55 13.51
CA ILE A 5 1.22 4.01 12.19
C ILE A 5 2.41 4.64 11.47
N PHE A 6 3.11 5.59 12.10
CA PHE A 6 4.20 6.30 11.46
C PHE A 6 5.39 5.39 11.13
N SER A 7 5.78 4.48 12.03
CA SER A 7 6.92 3.59 11.80
C SER A 7 6.68 2.70 10.59
N THR A 8 5.50 2.08 10.52
CA THR A 8 5.17 1.16 9.42
C THR A 8 4.94 1.89 8.09
N THR A 9 4.39 3.12 8.13
CA THR A 9 4.31 3.96 6.92
C THR A 9 5.67 4.50 6.48
N GLU A 10 6.59 4.75 7.41
CA GLU A 10 7.94 5.20 7.10
C GLU A 10 8.75 4.08 6.45
N GLU A 11 8.62 2.84 6.93
CA GLU A 11 9.21 1.67 6.27
C GLU A 11 8.74 1.52 4.82
N LEU A 12 7.44 1.69 4.58
CA LEU A 12 6.92 1.73 3.22
C LEU A 12 7.49 2.92 2.42
N SER A 13 7.56 4.10 3.02
CA SER A 13 8.13 5.29 2.37
C SER A 13 9.58 5.04 1.93
N MET A 14 10.42 4.47 2.80
CA MET A 14 11.81 4.12 2.49
C MET A 14 11.89 3.10 1.34
N LEU A 15 11.02 2.09 1.35
CA LEU A 15 10.93 1.12 0.25
C LEU A 15 10.57 1.81 -1.07
N LEU A 16 9.55 2.66 -1.07
CA LEU A 16 9.07 3.35 -2.28
C LEU A 16 10.11 4.33 -2.86
N GLN A 17 11.00 4.86 -2.03
CA GLN A 17 12.06 5.77 -2.47
C GLN A 17 13.31 5.03 -2.99
N ASN A 18 13.37 3.70 -2.86
CA ASN A 18 14.50 2.92 -3.34
C ASN A 18 14.48 2.83 -4.87
N LYS A 19 15.60 3.19 -5.52
CA LYS A 19 15.76 3.20 -6.98
C LYS A 19 15.60 1.82 -7.64
N LYS A 20 15.73 0.74 -6.86
CA LYS A 20 15.59 -0.63 -7.35
C LYS A 20 14.19 -1.19 -7.18
N THR A 21 13.30 -0.46 -6.52
CA THR A 21 11.95 -0.96 -6.25
C THR A 21 11.10 -0.89 -7.49
N THR A 22 10.56 -2.05 -7.87
CA THR A 22 9.63 -2.18 -9.00
C THR A 22 8.24 -1.65 -8.62
N LEU A 23 7.42 -1.32 -9.63
CA LEU A 23 6.05 -0.86 -9.38
C LEU A 23 5.21 -1.97 -8.74
N ASP A 24 5.46 -3.22 -9.13
CA ASP A 24 4.80 -4.37 -8.52
C ASP A 24 5.24 -4.62 -7.07
N GLU A 25 6.53 -4.48 -6.74
CA GLU A 25 7.00 -4.48 -5.34
C GLU A 25 6.35 -3.39 -4.51
N ALA A 26 6.33 -2.16 -5.02
CA ALA A 26 5.68 -1.02 -4.38
C ALA A 26 4.18 -1.30 -4.11
N SER A 27 3.45 -1.82 -5.09
CA SER A 27 2.04 -2.18 -4.95
C SER A 27 1.82 -3.27 -3.91
N ARG A 28 2.64 -4.32 -3.93
CA ARG A 28 2.55 -5.43 -2.96
C ARG A 28 2.85 -4.95 -1.54
N ALA A 29 3.90 -4.17 -1.35
CA ALA A 29 4.26 -3.64 -0.04
C ALA A 29 3.15 -2.78 0.55
N ALA A 30 2.54 -1.91 -0.27
CA ALA A 30 1.38 -1.13 0.14
C ALA A 30 0.20 -2.03 0.52
N LYS A 31 -0.12 -3.08 -0.26
CA LYS A 31 -1.19 -4.03 0.06
C LYS A 31 -0.92 -4.82 1.35
N VAL A 32 0.33 -5.23 1.59
CA VAL A 32 0.73 -5.93 2.82
C VAL A 32 0.55 -5.01 4.02
N LEU A 33 1.04 -3.77 3.94
CA LEU A 33 0.87 -2.81 5.02
C LEU A 33 -0.62 -2.48 5.27
N ALA A 34 -1.42 -2.32 4.22
CA ALA A 34 -2.86 -2.11 4.36
C ALA A 34 -3.55 -3.28 5.07
N ARG A 35 -3.17 -4.53 4.76
CA ARG A 35 -3.68 -5.72 5.48
C ARG A 35 -3.25 -5.74 6.93
N PHE A 36 -1.98 -5.42 7.22
CA PHE A 36 -1.50 -5.29 8.58
C PHE A 36 -2.30 -4.25 9.37
N LEU A 37 -2.52 -3.06 8.80
CA LEU A 37 -3.31 -2.00 9.44
C LEU A 37 -4.80 -2.41 9.62
N LYS A 38 -5.38 -3.15 8.67
CA LYS A 38 -6.73 -3.73 8.82
C LYS A 38 -6.80 -4.70 10.00
N HIS A 39 -5.78 -5.54 10.17
CA HIS A 39 -5.70 -6.45 11.32
C HIS A 39 -5.51 -5.69 12.65
N GLN A 40 -4.74 -4.59 12.63
CA GLN A 40 -4.58 -3.73 13.80
C GLN A 40 -5.91 -3.13 14.29
N ARG A 41 -6.88 -2.92 13.40
CA ARG A 41 -8.22 -2.41 13.69
C ARG A 41 -9.12 -3.43 14.41
N GLU A 42 -8.78 -4.72 14.39
CA GLU A 42 -9.59 -5.76 15.03
C GLU A 42 -9.66 -5.58 16.55
N GLU A 43 -10.79 -5.97 17.14
CA GLU A 43 -11.06 -5.72 18.56
C GLU A 43 -10.02 -6.36 19.49
N ALA A 44 -9.65 -7.61 19.20
CA ALA A 44 -8.66 -8.33 19.99
C ALA A 44 -7.29 -7.64 19.96
N THR A 45 -6.88 -7.15 18.80
CA THR A 45 -5.60 -6.45 18.61
C THR A 45 -5.60 -5.11 19.31
N PHE A 46 -6.69 -4.34 19.18
CA PHE A 46 -6.85 -3.07 19.88
C PHE A 46 -6.86 -3.25 21.40
N ALA A 47 -7.62 -4.22 21.93
CA ALA A 47 -7.71 -4.45 23.37
C ALA A 47 -6.34 -4.75 23.99
N GLY A 48 -5.53 -5.60 23.34
CA GLY A 48 -4.16 -5.88 23.78
C GLY A 48 -3.27 -4.64 23.75
N PHE A 49 -3.35 -3.84 22.68
CA PHE A 49 -2.62 -2.58 22.57
C PHE A 49 -3.03 -1.58 23.67
N TYR A 50 -4.32 -1.40 23.89
CA TYR A 50 -4.86 -0.45 24.87
C TYR A 50 -4.48 -0.85 26.30
N GLN A 51 -4.56 -2.14 26.63
CA GLN A 51 -4.12 -2.64 27.93
C GLN A 51 -2.62 -2.35 28.17
N GLY A 52 -1.76 -2.60 27.18
CA GLY A 52 -0.33 -2.29 27.28
C GLY A 52 -0.04 -0.80 27.49
N VAL A 53 -0.83 0.09 26.85
CA VAL A 53 -0.74 1.54 27.07
C VAL A 53 -1.21 1.90 28.47
N ARG A 54 -2.34 1.34 28.93
CA ARG A 54 -2.88 1.57 30.27
C ARG A 54 -1.87 1.18 31.35
N ASP A 55 -1.28 -0.01 31.24
CA ASP A 55 -0.26 -0.48 32.19
C ASP A 55 0.98 0.42 32.20
N SER A 56 1.38 0.92 31.03
CA SER A 56 2.51 1.86 30.91
C SER A 56 2.17 3.23 31.51
N CYS A 57 0.96 3.75 31.30
CA CYS A 57 0.49 4.98 31.91
C CYS A 57 0.48 4.88 33.44
N MET A 58 -0.03 3.78 33.98
CA MET A 58 -0.01 3.53 35.44
C MET A 58 1.42 3.48 35.98
N ARG A 59 2.36 2.88 35.25
CA ARG A 59 3.76 2.77 35.68
C ARG A 59 4.53 4.09 35.63
N VAL A 60 4.32 4.89 34.59
CA VAL A 60 5.11 6.12 34.32
C VAL A 60 4.47 7.36 34.94
N VAL A 61 3.14 7.47 34.84
CA VAL A 61 2.37 8.66 35.23
C VAL A 61 1.63 8.44 36.55
N GLY A 62 1.36 7.18 36.93
CA GLY A 62 0.62 6.85 38.16
C GLY A 62 -0.89 7.08 38.04
N ALA A 63 -1.43 7.19 36.82
CA ALA A 63 -2.84 7.46 36.58
C ALA A 63 -3.38 6.72 35.35
N GLU A 64 -4.69 6.44 35.37
CA GLU A 64 -5.38 5.84 34.23
C GLU A 64 -5.64 6.86 33.11
N PRO A 65 -5.75 6.39 31.84
CA PRO A 65 -6.18 7.22 30.74
C PRO A 65 -7.53 7.88 31.05
N CYS A 66 -7.68 9.17 30.74
CA CYS A 66 -8.90 9.92 30.99
C CYS A 66 -9.43 10.56 29.70
N LEU A 67 -10.73 10.88 29.69
CA LEU A 67 -11.34 11.56 28.57
C LEU A 67 -10.80 12.99 28.44
N PRO A 68 -10.51 13.47 27.23
CA PRO A 68 -10.16 14.87 27.03
C PRO A 68 -11.30 15.80 27.45
N ARG A 69 -10.93 17.01 27.88
CA ARG A 69 -11.90 18.03 28.24
C ARG A 69 -12.84 18.33 27.07
N ALA A 70 -14.15 18.18 27.30
CA ALA A 70 -15.17 18.56 26.34
C ALA A 70 -15.04 20.06 26.01
N ARG A 71 -14.97 20.38 24.71
CA ARG A 71 -14.97 21.76 24.23
C ARG A 71 -16.39 22.15 23.84
N ALA A 72 -16.84 23.32 24.30
CA ALA A 72 -18.09 23.88 23.84
C ALA A 72 -17.96 24.29 22.36
N PRO A 73 -18.94 23.97 21.50
CA PRO A 73 -18.93 24.47 20.12
C PRO A 73 -19.00 26.01 20.12
N PRO A 74 -18.41 26.68 19.11
CA PRO A 74 -18.58 28.12 18.95
C PRO A 74 -20.07 28.48 18.85
N ARG A 75 -20.52 29.55 19.52
CA ARG A 75 -21.95 29.98 19.54
C ARG A 75 -22.61 30.10 18.17
N ARG A 76 -21.84 30.36 17.11
CA ARG A 76 -22.33 30.47 15.72
C ARG A 76 -22.72 29.13 15.10
N LEU A 77 -22.27 28.02 15.68
CA LEU A 77 -22.46 26.64 15.21
C LEU A 77 -23.21 25.79 16.26
N ASP A 78 -23.74 26.43 17.29
CA ASP A 78 -24.47 25.76 18.37
C ASP A 78 -25.96 25.75 18.03
N ASP A 79 -26.40 24.66 17.40
CA ASP A 79 -27.80 24.41 17.05
C ASP A 79 -28.64 23.96 18.27
N GLY A 80 -28.07 24.02 19.49
CA GLY A 80 -28.73 23.65 20.75
C GLY A 80 -28.82 22.14 21.01
N GLY A 81 -28.24 21.32 20.14
CA GLY A 81 -28.17 19.86 20.32
C GLY A 81 -27.08 19.43 21.32
N PRO A 82 -27.27 18.30 22.03
CA PRO A 82 -26.25 17.77 22.93
C PRO A 82 -25.02 17.32 22.12
N ALA A 83 -23.84 17.85 22.47
CA ALA A 83 -22.59 17.40 21.88
C ALA A 83 -22.33 15.92 22.20
N HIS A 84 -21.84 15.16 21.21
CA HIS A 84 -21.44 13.77 21.42
C HIS A 84 -20.37 13.68 22.51
N ARG A 85 -20.58 12.75 23.46
CA ARG A 85 -19.64 12.45 24.54
C ARG A 85 -19.41 10.94 24.58
N TYR A 86 -18.15 10.54 24.67
CA TYR A 86 -17.78 9.16 24.90
C TYR A 86 -18.04 8.79 26.36
N ALA A 87 -18.49 7.56 26.59
CA ALA A 87 -18.79 7.07 27.94
C ALA A 87 -17.52 6.77 28.73
N ASN A 88 -16.47 6.27 28.05
CA ASN A 88 -15.20 5.91 28.66
C ASN A 88 -14.01 6.31 27.75
N PRO A 89 -12.80 6.42 28.32
CA PRO A 89 -11.59 6.76 27.56
C PRO A 89 -11.24 5.74 26.47
N GLU A 90 -11.53 4.46 26.70
CA GLU A 90 -11.21 3.38 25.76
C GLU A 90 -11.94 3.56 24.43
N ASP A 91 -13.26 3.81 24.46
CA ASP A 91 -14.07 4.08 23.28
C ASP A 91 -13.58 5.31 22.51
N TYR A 92 -13.20 6.38 23.24
CA TYR A 92 -12.64 7.59 22.64
C TYR A 92 -11.34 7.30 21.88
N TYR A 93 -10.39 6.61 22.54
CA TYR A 93 -9.11 6.29 21.93
C TYR A 93 -9.24 5.23 20.84
N ARG A 94 -10.17 4.27 20.96
CA ARG A 94 -10.52 3.31 19.92
C ARG A 94 -11.03 4.01 18.67
N HIS A 95 -11.96 4.95 18.84
CA HIS A 95 -12.48 5.72 17.70
C HIS A 95 -11.35 6.46 16.97
N LEU A 96 -10.47 7.17 17.69
CA LEU A 96 -9.31 7.83 17.09
C LEU A 96 -8.38 6.85 16.40
N TYR A 97 -8.11 5.72 17.05
CA TYR A 97 -7.25 4.65 16.56
C TYR A 97 -7.73 4.09 15.22
N CYS A 98 -8.99 3.66 15.16
CA CYS A 98 -9.59 3.16 13.94
C CYS A 98 -9.65 4.26 12.87
N LYS A 99 -10.02 5.50 13.23
CA LYS A 99 -10.10 6.61 12.28
C LYS A 99 -8.75 6.89 11.61
N ALA A 100 -7.65 6.91 12.37
CA ALA A 100 -6.33 7.13 11.79
C ALA A 100 -5.91 5.99 10.84
N ILE A 101 -6.16 4.74 11.25
CA ILE A 101 -5.93 3.56 10.43
C ILE A 101 -6.73 3.63 9.12
N ASP A 102 -8.02 3.94 9.21
CA ASP A 102 -8.94 4.00 8.08
C ASP A 102 -8.51 5.10 7.09
N ILE A 103 -8.05 6.27 7.58
CA ILE A 103 -7.49 7.33 6.73
C ILE A 103 -6.24 6.86 5.99
N VAL A 104 -5.30 6.22 6.69
CA VAL A 104 -4.04 5.76 6.07
C VAL A 104 -4.31 4.68 5.03
N ILE A 105 -5.16 3.70 5.35
CA ILE A 105 -5.58 2.67 4.39
C ILE A 105 -6.24 3.32 3.18
N GLY A 106 -7.17 4.25 3.41
CA GLY A 106 -7.88 4.96 2.34
C GLY A 106 -6.93 5.70 1.40
N GLU A 107 -5.94 6.42 1.94
CA GLU A 107 -4.94 7.11 1.12
C GLU A 107 -4.02 6.15 0.36
N MET A 108 -3.64 5.02 0.98
CA MET A 108 -2.85 3.98 0.31
C MET A 108 -3.64 3.36 -0.84
N GLU A 109 -4.87 2.93 -0.60
CA GLU A 109 -5.74 2.35 -1.62
C GLU A 109 -6.01 3.36 -2.74
N ARG A 110 -6.28 4.63 -2.40
CA ARG A 110 -6.46 5.72 -3.37
C ARG A 110 -5.22 5.95 -4.23
N ARG A 111 -4.01 5.80 -3.70
CA ARG A 111 -2.76 6.02 -4.44
C ARG A 111 -2.41 4.84 -5.34
N PHE A 112 -2.51 3.61 -4.83
CA PHE A 112 -2.05 2.41 -5.55
C PHE A 112 -3.12 1.74 -6.43
N SER A 113 -4.36 2.23 -6.37
CA SER A 113 -5.46 1.76 -7.24
C SER A 113 -5.75 2.71 -8.42
N GLN A 114 -4.93 3.74 -8.62
CA GLN A 114 -5.10 4.67 -9.75
C GLN A 114 -4.76 3.98 -11.07
N GLU A 115 -5.54 4.26 -12.13
CA GLU A 115 -5.27 3.74 -13.47
C GLU A 115 -3.87 4.12 -13.97
N SER A 116 -3.44 5.35 -13.67
CA SER A 116 -2.09 5.86 -13.96
C SER A 116 -0.97 5.04 -13.32
N PHE A 117 -1.27 4.29 -12.25
CA PHE A 117 -0.34 3.36 -11.61
C PHE A 117 -0.49 1.94 -12.14
N GLN A 118 -1.70 1.50 -12.50
CA GLN A 118 -1.93 0.14 -13.00
C GLN A 118 -1.33 -0.08 -14.39
N ILE A 119 -1.47 0.88 -15.32
CA ILE A 119 -0.97 0.70 -16.69
C ILE A 119 0.56 0.47 -16.72
N PRO A 120 1.40 1.30 -16.08
CA PRO A 120 2.84 1.05 -16.06
C PRO A 120 3.22 -0.25 -15.33
N ARG A 121 2.48 -0.62 -14.27
CA ARG A 121 2.68 -1.88 -13.56
C ARG A 121 2.35 -3.10 -14.42
N ASP A 122 1.27 -3.05 -15.21
CA ASP A 122 0.91 -4.11 -16.14
C ASP A 122 1.96 -4.28 -17.24
N ILE A 123 2.50 -3.16 -17.76
CA ILE A 123 3.61 -3.17 -18.72
C ILE A 123 4.85 -3.83 -18.09
N GLU A 124 5.24 -3.41 -16.88
CA GLU A 124 6.35 -4.00 -16.12
C GLU A 124 6.16 -5.52 -15.96
N GLN A 125 4.98 -5.94 -15.51
CA GLN A 125 4.66 -7.35 -15.29
C GLN A 125 4.68 -8.16 -16.59
N THR A 126 4.19 -7.58 -17.69
CA THR A 126 4.22 -8.20 -19.02
C THR A 126 5.67 -8.44 -19.47
N LEU A 127 6.54 -7.44 -19.33
CA LEU A 127 7.95 -7.54 -19.70
C LEU A 127 8.70 -8.57 -18.83
N LEU A 128 8.46 -8.56 -17.53
CA LEU A 128 9.08 -9.54 -16.62
C LEU A 128 8.59 -10.97 -16.90
N SER A 129 7.30 -11.14 -17.23
CA SER A 129 6.75 -12.46 -17.57
C SER A 129 7.32 -12.96 -18.90
N ALA A 130 7.42 -12.08 -19.90
CA ALA A 130 8.02 -12.41 -21.19
C ALA A 130 9.52 -12.76 -21.06
N ALA A 131 10.28 -12.01 -20.27
CA ALA A 131 11.70 -12.25 -20.09
C ALA A 131 12.01 -13.59 -19.39
N ASN A 132 11.10 -14.06 -18.53
CA ASN A 132 11.20 -15.31 -17.79
C ASN A 132 10.42 -16.47 -18.43
N TRP A 133 9.84 -16.27 -19.61
CA TRP A 133 9.04 -17.29 -20.28
C TRP A 133 9.93 -18.46 -20.75
N ASP A 134 9.51 -19.68 -20.44
CA ASP A 134 10.26 -20.91 -20.73
C ASP A 134 9.71 -21.68 -21.94
N GLY A 135 8.67 -21.14 -22.61
CA GLY A 135 8.01 -21.77 -23.75
C GLY A 135 7.00 -22.85 -23.38
N THR A 136 6.82 -23.18 -22.10
CA THR A 136 5.90 -24.25 -21.65
C THR A 136 4.56 -23.71 -21.13
N GLY A 137 4.48 -22.41 -20.87
CA GLY A 137 3.27 -21.70 -20.43
C GLY A 137 2.49 -21.01 -21.55
N PRO A 138 1.34 -20.40 -21.21
CA PRO A 138 0.58 -19.58 -22.16
C PRO A 138 1.45 -18.44 -22.69
N GLU A 139 1.20 -18.05 -23.94
CA GLU A 139 1.90 -16.92 -24.56
C GLU A 139 1.67 -15.64 -23.76
N VAL A 140 2.75 -14.84 -23.64
CA VAL A 140 2.70 -13.61 -22.87
C VAL A 140 2.04 -12.53 -23.70
N THR A 141 0.89 -12.04 -23.23
CA THR A 141 0.12 -10.98 -23.86
C THR A 141 -0.06 -9.80 -22.89
N PRO A 142 -0.01 -8.55 -23.38
CA PRO A 142 -0.36 -7.39 -22.57
C PRO A 142 -1.81 -7.47 -22.05
N SER A 143 -2.10 -6.79 -20.95
CA SER A 143 -3.48 -6.68 -20.46
C SER A 143 -4.36 -5.91 -21.46
N GLN A 144 -5.67 -6.18 -21.44
CA GLN A 144 -6.64 -5.50 -22.31
C GLN A 144 -6.59 -3.98 -22.16
N GLN A 145 -6.37 -3.49 -20.94
CA GLN A 145 -6.26 -2.06 -20.66
C GLN A 145 -5.06 -1.42 -21.39
N VAL A 146 -3.90 -2.10 -21.39
CA VAL A 146 -2.72 -1.65 -22.12
C VAL A 146 -2.96 -1.71 -23.63
N ALA A 147 -3.57 -2.79 -24.12
CA ALA A 147 -3.89 -2.96 -25.54
C ALA A 147 -4.85 -1.87 -26.04
N ASP A 148 -5.88 -1.53 -25.28
CA ASP A 148 -6.87 -0.50 -25.64
C ASP A 148 -6.27 0.91 -25.61
N LEU A 149 -5.39 1.19 -24.64
CA LEU A 149 -4.73 2.48 -24.51
C LEU A 149 -3.78 2.76 -25.69
N TYR A 150 -3.04 1.74 -26.14
CA TYR A 150 -2.04 1.85 -27.20
C TYR A 150 -2.47 1.26 -28.54
N LYS A 151 -3.76 0.99 -28.74
CA LYS A 151 -4.29 0.34 -29.97
C LYS A 151 -3.92 1.02 -31.28
N HIS A 152 -3.64 2.33 -31.24
CA HIS A 152 -3.26 3.12 -32.41
C HIS A 152 -1.75 3.30 -32.56
N ASP A 153 -0.99 3.03 -31.50
CA ASP A 153 0.46 3.22 -31.44
C ASP A 153 1.22 1.89 -31.62
N ILE A 154 0.59 0.77 -31.22
CA ILE A 154 1.23 -0.54 -31.13
C ILE A 154 0.37 -1.62 -31.80
N ASP A 155 0.99 -2.35 -32.73
CA ASP A 155 0.43 -3.62 -33.23
C ASP A 155 0.61 -4.72 -32.17
N CYS A 156 -0.49 -5.03 -31.48
CA CYS A 156 -0.51 -6.01 -30.39
C CYS A 156 -0.14 -7.44 -30.85
N GLN A 157 -0.49 -7.84 -32.08
CA GLN A 157 -0.13 -9.16 -32.60
C GLN A 157 1.37 -9.25 -32.90
N ARG A 158 1.96 -8.16 -33.37
CA ARG A 158 3.42 -8.07 -33.55
C ARG A 158 4.14 -8.05 -32.20
N LEU A 159 3.63 -7.28 -31.24
CA LEU A 159 4.21 -7.20 -29.90
C LEU A 159 4.22 -8.57 -29.20
N GLN A 160 3.12 -9.32 -29.26
CA GLN A 160 3.03 -10.68 -28.70
C GLN A 160 4.15 -11.59 -29.22
N ARG A 161 4.36 -11.60 -30.55
CA ARG A 161 5.46 -12.38 -31.16
C ARG A 161 6.82 -11.92 -30.66
N GLN A 162 7.04 -10.61 -30.50
CA GLN A 162 8.29 -10.06 -29.99
C GLN A 162 8.53 -10.42 -28.51
N LEU A 163 7.49 -10.40 -27.68
CA LEU A 163 7.55 -10.79 -26.26
C LEU A 163 7.93 -12.27 -26.12
N ASN A 164 7.35 -13.16 -26.93
CA ASN A 164 7.67 -14.59 -26.89
C ASN A 164 9.11 -14.90 -27.36
N MET A 165 9.73 -14.03 -28.16
CA MET A 165 11.14 -14.16 -28.55
C MET A 165 12.12 -13.51 -27.54
N LEU A 166 11.62 -12.76 -26.56
CA LEU A 166 12.44 -12.00 -25.63
C LEU A 166 13.45 -12.85 -24.85
N PRO A 167 13.12 -14.07 -24.35
CA PRO A 167 14.10 -14.93 -23.68
C PRO A 167 15.32 -15.25 -24.54
N GLU A 168 15.10 -15.58 -25.81
CA GLU A 168 16.17 -15.91 -26.75
C GLU A 168 17.00 -14.67 -27.11
N LEU A 169 16.37 -13.52 -27.30
CA LEU A 169 17.07 -12.25 -27.51
C LEU A 169 17.99 -11.91 -26.33
N ILE A 170 17.52 -12.12 -25.09
CA ILE A 170 18.32 -11.92 -23.88
C ILE A 170 19.51 -12.91 -23.84
N ARG A 171 19.30 -14.18 -24.21
CA ARG A 171 20.36 -15.20 -24.28
C ARG A 171 21.45 -14.82 -25.28
N VAL A 172 21.06 -14.45 -26.49
CA VAL A 172 22.00 -14.04 -27.57
C VAL A 172 22.76 -12.76 -27.19
N ALA A 173 22.09 -11.78 -26.57
CA ALA A 173 22.73 -10.55 -26.11
C ALA A 173 23.81 -10.82 -25.04
N LYS A 174 23.56 -11.75 -24.09
CA LYS A 174 24.54 -12.16 -23.08
C LYS A 174 25.75 -12.84 -23.69
N GLN A 175 25.54 -13.70 -24.69
CA GLN A 175 26.63 -14.40 -25.39
C GLN A 175 27.52 -13.44 -26.17
N THR A 176 26.94 -12.47 -26.87
CA THR A 176 27.70 -11.47 -27.66
C THR A 176 28.50 -10.50 -26.79
N HIS A 177 28.00 -10.11 -25.61
CA HIS A 177 28.73 -9.22 -24.70
C HIS A 177 29.83 -9.93 -23.88
N GLY A 178 29.72 -11.25 -23.69
CA GLY A 178 30.79 -12.06 -23.05
C GLY A 178 32.03 -12.28 -23.94
N VAL A 179 31.96 -11.98 -25.23
CA VAL A 179 33.06 -12.16 -26.20
C VAL A 179 33.94 -10.91 -26.32
N HIS A 180 33.57 -9.79 -25.69
CA HIS A 180 34.25 -8.49 -25.82
C HIS A 180 34.84 -7.91 -24.51
N GLN A 181 35.11 -8.72 -23.49
CA GLN A 181 35.97 -8.29 -22.37
C GLN A 181 37.41 -8.81 -22.56
N PRO A 182 38.40 -7.93 -22.81
CA PRO A 182 39.83 -8.26 -22.67
C PRO A 182 40.24 -8.43 -21.21
#